data_AF-U9VX83-F1
#
_entry.id   AF-U9VX83-F1
#
_cell.length_a   1.000
_cell.length_b   1.000
_cell.length_c   1.000
_cell.angle_alpha   90.00
_cell.angle_beta   90.00
_cell.angle_gamma   90.00
#
_symmetry.space_group_name_H-M   'P 1'
#
loop_
_entity.id
_entity.type
_entity.pdbx_description
1 polymer ?
#
loop_
_entity_poly.entity_id
_entity_poly.type
_entity_poly.pdbx_seq_one_letter_code
_entity_poly.pdbx_strand_id
1 'polypeptide(L)'
;MLTQQAIAQSSEIETINQQLELTAERQDYAEARQWTNYLTIDPVRLIQNVLGGGDVQRDRLEIATLELEAANLIRRREEVVEGIAREIVDLVLNYEHLDRQAMLLTSQLESHQLQVAVAEARYRTGQGSTASMIGLWQQTDDLAARCSEHRIGQAQDIRELEILIGEEDLATQRVYASGHRDWAGCDFTEAILQTD
;
A
#
# COMPACT_ATOMS: atom_id res chain seq x y z
N MET A 1 -4.68 6.82 -10.79
CA MET A 1 -4.47 5.37 -10.65
C MET A 1 -3.92 5.11 -9.25
N LEU A 2 -4.33 4.02 -8.57
CA LEU A 2 -3.90 3.69 -7.20
C LEU A 2 -2.37 3.68 -7.04
N THR A 3 -1.67 3.11 -8.02
CA THR A 3 -0.20 3.09 -8.09
C THR A 3 0.42 4.49 -8.09
N GLN A 4 -0.12 5.43 -8.86
CA GLN A 4 0.38 6.81 -8.91
C GLN A 4 0.17 7.54 -7.57
N GLN A 5 -0.93 7.25 -6.88
CA GLN A 5 -1.24 7.86 -5.60
C GLN A 5 -0.32 7.31 -4.50
N ALA A 6 -0.07 5.99 -4.48
CA ALA A 6 0.90 5.37 -3.58
C ALA A 6 2.34 5.84 -3.83
N ILE A 7 2.74 5.99 -5.10
CA ILE A 7 4.04 6.58 -5.46
C ILE A 7 4.18 8.00 -4.93
N ALA A 8 3.10 8.80 -5.00
CA ALA A 8 3.11 10.18 -4.52
C ALA A 8 3.20 10.31 -2.99
N GLN A 9 2.75 9.29 -2.25
CA GLN A 9 2.84 9.24 -0.79
C GLN A 9 4.11 8.56 -0.26
N SER A 10 4.91 7.94 -1.14
CA SER A 10 6.11 7.23 -0.73
C SER A 10 7.24 8.20 -0.33
N SER A 11 7.56 8.22 0.97
CA SER A 11 8.69 9.01 1.51
C SER A 11 10.04 8.53 0.99
N GLU A 12 10.18 7.25 0.62
CA GLU A 12 11.41 6.71 0.01
C GLU A 12 11.60 7.31 -1.38
N ILE A 13 10.55 7.38 -2.21
CA ILE A 13 10.60 8.00 -3.53
C ILE A 13 10.88 9.51 -3.41
N GLU A 14 10.27 10.19 -2.44
CA GLU A 14 10.55 11.61 -2.18
C GLU A 14 12.03 11.82 -1.83
N THR A 15 12.58 11.00 -0.93
CA THR A 15 14.00 11.06 -0.54
C THR A 15 14.92 10.83 -1.72
N ILE A 16 14.60 9.84 -2.58
CA ILE A 16 15.40 9.57 -3.79
C ILE A 16 15.33 10.74 -4.77
N ASN A 17 14.16 11.35 -4.96
CA ASN A 17 14.01 12.52 -5.82
C ASN A 17 14.83 13.72 -5.31
N GLN A 18 14.84 13.97 -4.00
CA GLN A 18 15.67 15.02 -3.39
C GLN A 18 17.16 14.74 -3.59
N GLN A 19 17.59 13.48 -3.45
CA GLN A 19 18.98 13.10 -3.71
C GLN A 19 19.37 13.27 -5.18
N LEU A 20 18.46 12.94 -6.11
CA LEU A 20 18.68 13.17 -7.54
C LEU A 20 18.83 14.65 -7.88
N GLU A 21 18.01 15.51 -7.28
CA GLU A 21 18.10 16.97 -7.45
C GLU A 21 19.44 17.50 -6.94
N LEU A 22 19.87 17.09 -5.74
CA LEU A 22 21.18 17.48 -5.19
C LEU A 22 22.36 16.97 -6.03
N THR A 23 22.26 15.76 -6.57
CA THR A 23 23.31 15.20 -7.46
C THR A 23 23.37 15.95 -8.79
N ALA A 24 22.22 16.35 -9.35
CA ALA A 24 22.16 17.17 -10.55
C ALA A 24 22.79 18.55 -10.32
N GLU A 25 22.47 19.23 -9.20
CA GLU A 25 23.09 20.52 -8.85
C GLU A 25 24.61 20.42 -8.70
N ARG A 26 25.11 19.32 -8.10
CA ARG A 26 26.54 19.06 -7.96
C ARG A 26 27.21 18.81 -9.31
N GLN A 27 26.54 18.09 -10.21
CA GLN A 27 27.03 17.84 -11.55
C GLN A 27 27.15 19.16 -12.33
N ASP A 28 26.09 19.97 -12.34
CA ASP A 28 26.09 21.28 -13.01
C ASP A 28 27.21 22.19 -12.48
N TYR A 29 27.44 22.18 -11.16
CA TYR A 29 28.54 22.91 -10.54
C TYR A 29 29.92 22.36 -10.94
N ALA A 30 30.10 21.03 -10.99
CA ALA A 30 31.35 20.40 -11.39
C ALA A 30 31.66 20.68 -12.88
N GLU A 31 30.66 20.61 -13.75
CA GLU A 31 30.76 20.98 -15.17
C GLU A 31 31.10 22.47 -15.35
N ALA A 32 30.45 23.35 -14.58
CA ALA A 32 30.77 24.78 -14.55
C ALA A 32 32.19 25.05 -14.03
N ARG A 33 32.69 24.27 -13.08
CA ARG A 33 34.07 24.42 -12.62
C ARG A 33 35.08 23.94 -13.67
N GLN A 34 34.74 22.89 -14.41
CA GLN A 34 35.63 22.29 -15.39
C GLN A 34 36.12 23.31 -16.43
N TRP A 35 35.23 24.16 -16.97
CA TRP A 35 35.62 25.18 -17.95
C TRP A 35 36.54 26.26 -17.33
N THR A 36 36.35 26.61 -16.06
CA THR A 36 37.22 27.58 -15.37
C THR A 36 38.64 27.05 -15.15
N ASN A 37 38.81 25.74 -14.94
CA ASN A 37 40.12 25.11 -14.79
C ASN A 37 40.95 25.13 -16.10
N TYR A 38 40.31 25.25 -17.26
CA TYR A 38 41.02 25.48 -18.53
C TYR A 38 41.53 26.93 -18.68
N LEU A 39 40.99 27.90 -17.95
CA LEU A 39 41.35 29.32 -18.01
C LEU A 39 42.38 29.75 -16.95
N THR A 40 43.25 28.85 -16.52
CA THR A 40 44.27 29.12 -15.50
C THR A 40 45.36 30.09 -15.99
N ILE A 41 45.72 31.08 -15.14
CA ILE A 41 46.80 32.06 -15.39
C ILE A 41 48.20 31.44 -15.15
N ASP A 42 48.27 30.31 -14.45
CA ASP A 42 49.52 29.58 -14.23
C ASP A 42 49.92 28.73 -15.46
N PRO A 43 51.06 29.03 -16.12
CA PRO A 43 51.49 28.35 -17.34
C PRO A 43 51.85 26.88 -17.14
N VAL A 44 52.29 26.47 -15.94
CA VAL A 44 52.63 25.06 -15.66
C VAL A 44 51.34 24.23 -15.55
N ARG A 45 50.30 24.76 -14.88
CA ARG A 45 48.99 24.11 -14.78
C ARG A 45 48.27 24.06 -16.11
N LEU A 46 48.41 25.09 -16.95
CA LEU A 46 47.85 25.10 -18.30
C LEU A 46 48.41 23.94 -19.15
N ILE A 47 49.73 23.74 -19.15
CA ILE A 47 50.36 22.64 -19.90
C ILE A 47 49.92 21.28 -19.36
N GLN A 48 49.81 21.12 -18.03
CA GLN A 48 49.32 19.89 -17.41
C GLN A 48 47.87 19.59 -17.80
N ASN A 49 46.98 20.59 -17.74
CA ASN A 49 45.56 20.47 -18.10
C ASN A 49 45.36 20.18 -19.59
N VAL A 50 46.17 20.77 -20.49
CA VAL A 50 46.13 20.53 -21.95
C VAL A 50 46.65 19.15 -22.32
N LEU A 51 47.71 18.66 -21.65
CA LEU A 51 48.21 17.29 -21.80
C LEU A 51 47.31 16.25 -21.10
N GLY A 52 46.15 16.69 -20.60
CA GLY A 52 45.11 15.86 -20.06
C GLY A 52 45.35 15.40 -18.63
N GLY A 53 46.38 15.87 -17.92
CA GLY A 53 46.64 15.58 -16.51
C GLY A 53 46.20 16.71 -15.58
N GLY A 54 46.19 16.46 -14.26
CA GLY A 54 45.91 17.50 -13.26
C GLY A 54 44.43 17.68 -12.93
N ASP A 55 43.99 18.93 -12.78
CA ASP A 55 42.67 19.27 -12.22
C ASP A 55 41.53 18.91 -13.18
N VAL A 56 41.73 19.01 -14.49
CA VAL A 56 40.76 18.59 -15.52
C VAL A 56 40.44 17.09 -15.43
N GLN A 57 41.43 16.26 -15.11
CA GLN A 57 41.24 14.82 -14.95
C GLN A 57 40.45 14.50 -13.67
N ARG A 58 40.67 15.26 -12.60
CA ARG A 58 39.92 15.14 -11.35
C ARG A 58 38.45 15.53 -11.55
N ASP A 59 38.19 16.65 -12.22
CA ASP A 59 36.82 17.10 -12.50
C ASP A 59 36.07 16.06 -13.35
N ARG A 60 36.72 15.46 -14.37
CA ARG A 60 36.10 14.40 -15.19
C ARG A 60 35.77 13.16 -14.39
N LEU A 61 36.64 12.77 -13.46
CA LEU A 61 36.35 11.64 -12.56
C LEU A 61 35.21 11.99 -11.60
N GLU A 62 35.18 13.22 -11.07
CA GLU A 62 34.10 13.70 -10.19
C GLU A 62 32.74 13.69 -10.92
N ILE A 63 32.67 14.24 -12.13
CA ILE A 63 31.47 14.21 -12.96
C ILE A 63 31.04 12.76 -13.23
N ALA A 64 31.96 11.88 -13.66
CA ALA A 64 31.64 10.48 -13.91
C ALA A 64 31.16 9.73 -12.65
N THR A 65 31.67 10.09 -11.46
CA THR A 65 31.18 9.51 -10.20
C THR A 65 29.77 10.00 -9.85
N LEU A 66 29.45 11.27 -10.10
CA LEU A 66 28.12 11.84 -9.88
C LEU A 66 27.11 11.24 -10.87
N GLU A 67 27.49 11.06 -12.14
CA GLU A 67 26.65 10.37 -13.14
C GLU A 67 26.32 8.94 -12.73
N LEU A 68 27.30 8.21 -12.19
CA LEU A 68 27.09 6.84 -11.70
C LEU A 68 26.20 6.82 -10.45
N GLU A 69 26.36 7.78 -9.54
CA GLU A 69 25.48 7.95 -8.38
C GLU A 69 24.04 8.26 -8.80
N ALA A 70 23.83 9.18 -9.74
CA ALA A 70 22.53 9.49 -10.31
C ALA A 70 21.89 8.26 -10.97
N ALA A 71 22.65 7.51 -11.78
CA ALA A 71 22.16 6.28 -12.41
C ALA A 71 21.75 5.21 -11.38
N ASN A 72 22.50 5.08 -10.28
CA ASN A 72 22.14 4.17 -9.20
C ASN A 72 20.86 4.59 -8.47
N LEU A 73 20.68 5.88 -8.24
CA LEU A 73 19.48 6.44 -7.63
C LEU A 73 18.25 6.26 -8.53
N ILE A 74 18.38 6.47 -9.84
CA ILE A 74 17.30 6.22 -10.81
C ILE A 74 16.89 4.74 -10.78
N ARG A 75 17.85 3.83 -10.85
CA ARG A 75 17.57 2.38 -10.77
C ARG A 75 16.89 2.01 -9.45
N ARG A 76 17.35 2.57 -8.33
CA ARG A 76 16.73 2.34 -7.02
C ARG A 76 15.29 2.85 -6.98
N ARG A 77 15.01 4.02 -7.56
CA ARG A 77 13.66 4.57 -7.68
C ARG A 77 12.76 3.65 -8.50
N GLU A 78 13.24 3.13 -9.62
CA GLU A 78 12.49 2.19 -10.46
C GLU A 78 12.16 0.90 -9.70
N GLU A 79 13.12 0.33 -8.97
CA GLU A 79 12.90 -0.85 -8.11
C GLU A 79 11.79 -0.61 -7.07
N VAL A 80 11.78 0.56 -6.42
CA VAL A 80 10.76 0.93 -5.42
C VAL A 80 9.39 1.11 -6.08
N VAL A 81 9.33 1.79 -7.23
CA VAL A 81 8.10 1.98 -8.01
C VAL A 81 7.51 0.63 -8.45
N GLU A 82 8.35 -0.28 -8.95
CA GLU A 82 7.92 -1.63 -9.32
C GLU A 82 7.47 -2.45 -8.11
N GLY A 83 8.15 -2.29 -6.96
CA GLY A 83 7.76 -2.90 -5.70
C GLY A 83 6.36 -2.49 -5.26
N ILE A 84 6.10 -1.18 -5.19
CA ILE A 84 4.79 -0.61 -4.84
C ILE A 84 3.71 -1.07 -5.83
N ALA A 85 4.02 -1.05 -7.14
CA ALA A 85 3.07 -1.47 -8.15
C ALA A 85 2.69 -2.95 -8.01
N ARG A 86 3.67 -3.81 -7.71
CA ARG A 86 3.45 -5.25 -7.48
C ARG A 86 2.60 -5.49 -6.24
N GLU A 87 2.93 -4.83 -5.14
CA GLU A 87 2.19 -4.94 -3.88
C GLU A 87 0.72 -4.55 -4.03
N ILE A 88 0.43 -3.45 -4.72
CA ILE A 88 -0.96 -3.01 -5.00
C ILE A 88 -1.69 -4.05 -5.85
N VAL A 89 -1.04 -4.59 -6.88
CA VAL A 89 -1.66 -5.62 -7.74
C VAL A 89 -1.95 -6.88 -6.92
N ASP A 90 -1.01 -7.32 -6.09
CA ASP A 90 -1.17 -8.52 -5.26
C ASP A 90 -2.32 -8.35 -4.25
N LEU A 91 -2.42 -7.19 -3.59
CA LEU A 91 -3.52 -6.86 -2.67
C LEU A 91 -4.89 -6.85 -3.37
N VAL A 92 -4.99 -6.21 -4.54
CA VAL A 92 -6.24 -6.17 -5.31
C VAL A 92 -6.65 -7.57 -5.76
N LEU A 93 -5.70 -8.38 -6.24
CA LEU A 93 -5.97 -9.76 -6.65
C LEU A 93 -6.37 -10.63 -5.47
N ASN A 94 -5.77 -10.44 -4.29
CA ASN A 94 -6.14 -11.15 -3.07
C ASN A 94 -7.56 -10.78 -2.62
N TYR A 95 -7.88 -9.48 -2.64
CA TYR A 95 -9.22 -8.99 -2.34
C TYR A 95 -10.27 -9.62 -3.27
N GLU A 96 -10.04 -9.61 -4.59
CA GLU A 96 -10.94 -10.23 -5.58
C GLU A 96 -11.04 -11.75 -5.42
N HIS A 97 -9.96 -12.40 -4.97
CA HIS A 97 -9.97 -13.82 -4.68
C HIS A 97 -10.83 -14.13 -3.45
N LEU A 98 -10.63 -13.39 -2.35
CA LEU A 98 -11.43 -13.51 -1.14
C LEU A 98 -12.90 -13.18 -1.38
N ASP A 99 -13.20 -12.20 -2.24
CA ASP A 99 -14.56 -11.84 -2.61
C ASP A 99 -15.30 -12.98 -3.32
N ARG A 100 -14.66 -13.59 -4.32
CA ARG A 100 -15.22 -14.75 -5.02
C ARG A 100 -15.44 -15.93 -4.07
N GLN A 101 -14.54 -16.15 -3.11
CA GLN A 101 -14.71 -17.19 -2.09
C GLN A 101 -15.86 -16.88 -1.13
N ALA A 102 -15.97 -15.63 -0.67
CA ALA A 102 -17.03 -15.18 0.20
C ALA A 102 -18.41 -15.31 -0.49
N MET A 103 -18.52 -14.95 -1.77
CA MET A 103 -19.75 -15.13 -2.55
C MET A 103 -20.17 -16.61 -2.63
N LEU A 104 -19.23 -17.51 -2.90
CA LEU A 104 -19.49 -18.94 -2.99
C LEU A 104 -19.93 -19.51 -1.64
N LEU A 105 -19.24 -19.15 -0.55
CA LEU A 105 -19.61 -19.59 0.80
C LEU A 105 -20.96 -19.03 1.24
N THR A 106 -21.28 -17.79 0.86
CA THR A 106 -22.59 -17.18 1.14
C THR A 106 -23.71 -17.96 0.46
N SER A 107 -23.55 -18.30 -0.83
CA SER A 107 -24.53 -19.12 -1.54
C SER A 107 -24.68 -20.54 -0.96
N GLN A 108 -23.57 -21.14 -0.51
CA GLN A 108 -23.59 -22.43 0.20
C GLN A 108 -24.32 -22.32 1.54
N LEU A 109 -24.08 -21.25 2.30
CA LEU A 109 -24.71 -20.99 3.59
C LEU A 109 -26.22 -20.81 3.42
N GLU A 110 -26.67 -20.01 2.45
CA GLU A 110 -28.10 -19.84 2.15
C GLU A 110 -28.77 -21.17 1.79
N SER A 111 -28.12 -21.96 0.94
CA SER A 111 -28.61 -23.29 0.55
C SER A 111 -28.68 -24.24 1.75
N HIS A 112 -27.68 -24.20 2.63
CA HIS A 112 -27.63 -25.01 3.84
C HIS A 112 -28.70 -24.59 4.85
N GLN A 113 -28.93 -23.28 5.03
CA GLN A 113 -29.99 -22.76 5.91
C GLN A 113 -31.39 -23.26 5.48
N LEU A 114 -31.65 -23.34 4.16
CA LEU A 114 -32.89 -23.95 3.65
C LEU A 114 -32.99 -25.43 4.02
N GLN A 115 -31.89 -26.19 3.93
CA GLN A 115 -31.87 -27.59 4.34
C GLN A 115 -32.09 -27.76 5.85
N VAL A 116 -31.49 -26.90 6.67
CA VAL A 116 -31.70 -26.85 8.12
C VAL A 116 -33.17 -26.59 8.43
N ALA A 117 -33.80 -25.60 7.79
CA ALA A 117 -35.22 -25.29 8.02
C ALA A 117 -36.15 -26.48 7.70
N VAL A 118 -35.87 -27.20 6.61
CA VAL A 118 -36.61 -28.42 6.24
C VAL A 118 -36.38 -29.54 7.25
N ALA A 119 -35.13 -29.75 7.67
CA ALA A 119 -34.77 -30.77 8.65
C ALA A 119 -35.40 -30.47 10.03
N GLU A 120 -35.43 -29.21 10.44
CA GLU A 120 -36.04 -28.76 11.68
C GLU A 120 -37.55 -29.02 11.68
N ALA A 121 -38.24 -28.72 10.56
CA ALA A 121 -39.66 -29.01 10.41
C ALA A 121 -39.95 -30.53 10.56
N ARG A 122 -39.08 -31.39 10.01
CA ARG A 122 -39.18 -32.85 10.18
C ARG A 122 -38.90 -33.28 11.62
N TYR A 123 -37.88 -32.70 12.25
CA TYR A 123 -37.53 -32.99 13.64
C TYR A 123 -38.69 -32.64 14.59
N ARG A 124 -39.33 -31.49 14.39
CA ARG A 124 -40.51 -31.05 15.16
C ARG A 124 -41.71 -32.00 15.02
N THR A 125 -41.84 -32.70 13.90
CA THR A 125 -42.90 -33.73 13.71
C THR A 125 -42.48 -35.12 14.18
N GLY A 126 -41.34 -35.24 14.87
CA GLY A 126 -40.80 -36.50 15.38
C GLY A 126 -40.05 -37.33 14.34
N GLN A 127 -39.83 -36.79 13.14
CA GLN A 127 -39.09 -37.44 12.06
C GLN A 127 -37.65 -36.92 12.05
N GLY A 128 -36.77 -37.56 12.82
CA GLY A 128 -35.34 -37.23 12.84
C GLY A 128 -34.69 -37.56 14.17
N SER A 129 -33.37 -37.32 14.25
CA SER A 129 -32.62 -37.49 15.49
C SER A 129 -32.03 -36.17 15.95
N THR A 130 -31.94 -35.96 17.27
CA THR A 130 -31.28 -34.79 17.86
C THR A 130 -29.82 -34.71 17.43
N ALA A 131 -29.13 -35.86 17.33
CA ALA A 131 -27.75 -35.91 16.88
C ALA A 131 -27.58 -35.38 15.44
N SER A 132 -28.50 -35.72 14.54
CA SER A 132 -28.52 -35.18 13.17
C SER A 132 -28.75 -33.67 13.16
N MET A 133 -29.60 -33.15 14.04
CA MET A 133 -29.88 -31.71 14.14
C MET A 133 -28.67 -30.92 14.64
N ILE A 134 -28.00 -31.43 15.68
CA ILE A 134 -26.78 -30.82 16.21
C ILE A 134 -25.70 -30.74 15.13
N GLY A 135 -25.51 -31.82 14.34
CA GLY A 135 -24.55 -31.82 13.25
C GLY A 135 -24.84 -30.77 12.18
N LEU A 136 -26.12 -30.56 11.85
CA LEU A 136 -26.55 -29.53 10.90
C LEU A 136 -26.28 -28.11 11.42
N TRP A 137 -26.51 -27.85 12.70
CA TRP A 137 -26.21 -26.57 13.33
C TRP A 137 -24.71 -26.30 13.39
N GLN A 138 -23.91 -27.29 13.82
CA GLN A 138 -22.45 -27.18 13.82
C GLN A 138 -21.90 -26.84 12.42
N GLN A 139 -22.42 -27.50 11.38
CA GLN A 139 -22.03 -27.21 10.01
C GLN A 139 -22.45 -25.80 9.56
N THR A 140 -23.56 -25.28 10.08
CA THR A 140 -24.00 -23.89 9.81
C THR A 140 -23.05 -22.89 10.45
N ASP A 141 -22.68 -23.13 11.71
CA ASP A 141 -21.73 -22.29 12.45
C ASP A 141 -20.35 -22.28 11.78
N ASP A 142 -19.86 -23.43 11.34
CA ASP A 142 -18.60 -23.55 10.60
C ASP A 142 -18.62 -22.77 9.29
N LEU A 143 -19.71 -22.85 8.51
CA LEU A 143 -19.86 -22.09 7.26
C LEU A 143 -19.94 -20.58 7.53
N ALA A 144 -20.66 -20.17 8.57
CA ALA A 144 -20.76 -18.77 8.97
C ALA A 144 -19.41 -18.21 9.44
N ALA A 145 -18.65 -18.98 10.22
CA ALA A 145 -17.31 -18.63 10.67
C ALA A 145 -16.37 -18.40 9.47
N ARG A 146 -16.37 -19.31 8.49
CA ARG A 146 -15.57 -19.16 7.26
C ARG A 146 -15.95 -17.92 6.45
N CYS A 147 -17.25 -17.61 6.35
CA CYS A 147 -17.68 -16.36 5.70
C CYS A 147 -17.11 -15.13 6.43
N SER A 148 -17.11 -15.15 7.77
CA SER A 148 -16.57 -14.04 8.57
C SER A 148 -15.05 -13.88 8.40
N GLU A 149 -14.30 -14.98 8.33
CA GLU A 149 -12.85 -14.96 8.10
C GLU A 149 -12.49 -14.30 6.76
N HIS A 150 -13.17 -14.69 5.67
CA HIS A 150 -12.92 -14.08 4.36
C HIS A 150 -13.26 -12.59 4.35
N ARG A 151 -14.36 -12.17 5.00
CA ARG A 151 -14.73 -10.76 5.12
C ARG A 151 -13.71 -9.96 5.95
N ILE A 152 -13.16 -10.56 7.01
CA ILE A 152 -12.08 -9.94 7.79
C ILE A 152 -10.83 -9.77 6.93
N GLY A 153 -10.46 -10.78 6.14
CA GLY A 153 -9.35 -10.72 5.19
C GLY A 153 -9.54 -9.60 4.16
N GLN A 154 -10.72 -9.49 3.55
CA GLN A 154 -11.04 -8.39 2.62
C GLN A 154 -10.88 -7.02 3.27
N ALA A 155 -11.37 -6.86 4.51
CA ALA A 155 -11.25 -5.60 5.23
C ALA A 155 -9.79 -5.27 5.58
N GLN A 156 -8.94 -6.28 5.75
CA GLN A 156 -7.51 -6.10 5.94
C GLN A 156 -6.83 -5.65 4.65
N ASP A 157 -7.11 -6.31 3.52
CA ASP A 157 -6.55 -5.93 2.22
C ASP A 157 -6.93 -4.48 1.85
N ILE A 158 -8.16 -4.06 2.13
CA ILE A 158 -8.61 -2.67 1.94
C ILE A 158 -7.81 -1.71 2.82
N ARG A 159 -7.63 -2.02 4.11
CA ARG A 159 -6.84 -1.15 5.02
C ARG A 159 -5.39 -1.03 4.57
N GLU A 160 -4.78 -2.13 4.14
CA GLU A 160 -3.41 -2.12 3.63
C GLU A 160 -3.30 -1.25 2.36
N LEU A 161 -4.27 -1.33 1.45
CA LEU A 161 -4.37 -0.44 0.30
C LEU A 161 -4.55 1.04 0.70
N GLU A 162 -5.41 1.33 1.67
CA GLU A 162 -5.65 2.70 2.17
C GLU A 162 -4.38 3.31 2.78
N ILE A 163 -3.60 2.52 3.52
CA ILE A 163 -2.31 2.93 4.09
C ILE A 163 -1.31 3.23 2.98
N LEU A 164 -1.16 2.33 2.00
CA LEU A 164 -0.23 2.52 0.87
C LEU A 164 -0.55 3.77 0.04
N ILE A 165 -1.83 4.13 -0.04
CA ILE A 165 -2.34 5.24 -0.84
C ILE A 165 -2.43 6.54 -0.01
N GLY A 166 -2.28 6.46 1.31
CA GLY A 166 -2.39 7.59 2.24
C GLY A 166 -3.82 8.12 2.40
N GLU A 167 -4.84 7.30 2.15
CA GLU A 167 -6.26 7.71 2.30
C GLU A 167 -6.76 7.69 3.75
N GLU A 168 -6.05 6.99 4.66
CA GLU A 168 -6.39 6.91 6.08
C GLU A 168 -6.37 8.31 6.76
N ASP A 169 -5.50 9.21 6.28
CA ASP A 169 -5.35 10.57 6.81
C ASP A 169 -6.50 11.50 6.36
N LEU A 170 -7.12 11.23 5.20
CA LEU A 170 -8.25 12.02 4.69
C LEU A 170 -9.59 11.64 5.33
N ALA A 171 -9.80 10.37 5.68
CA ALA A 171 -10.98 9.93 6.42
C ALA A 171 -10.95 10.45 7.86
N THR A 172 -9.78 10.41 8.50
CA THR A 172 -9.57 10.96 9.85
C THR A 172 -9.71 12.49 9.85
N GLN A 173 -9.12 13.19 8.87
CA GLN A 173 -9.31 14.65 8.74
C GLN A 173 -10.73 15.06 8.38
N ARG A 174 -11.50 14.28 7.60
CA ARG A 174 -12.93 14.57 7.36
C ARG A 174 -13.76 14.43 8.62
N VAL A 175 -13.51 13.41 9.45
CA VAL A 175 -14.22 13.23 10.72
C VAL A 175 -13.86 14.35 11.71
N TYR A 176 -12.61 14.83 11.73
CA TYR A 176 -12.22 16.01 12.52
C TYR A 176 -12.74 17.34 11.95
N ALA A 177 -12.84 17.49 10.63
CA ALA A 177 -13.39 18.69 9.98
C ALA A 177 -14.93 18.75 10.03
N SER A 178 -15.62 17.60 10.07
CA SER A 178 -17.07 17.52 10.29
C SER A 178 -17.44 17.46 11.78
N GLY A 179 -16.49 17.16 12.68
CA GLY A 179 -16.70 17.08 14.12
C GLY A 179 -16.87 18.42 14.84
N HIS A 180 -16.83 19.54 14.11
CA HIS A 180 -17.06 20.88 14.68
C HIS A 180 -18.35 21.56 14.22
N ARG A 181 -19.38 20.75 13.94
CA ARG A 181 -20.79 21.15 13.99
C ARG A 181 -21.63 19.87 14.17
N ASP A 182 -22.57 19.92 15.12
CA ASP A 182 -23.53 18.87 15.48
C ASP A 182 -23.09 17.82 16.50
N TRP A 183 -22.64 18.29 17.67
CA TRP A 183 -23.01 17.65 18.94
C TRP A 183 -24.36 18.23 19.41
N ALA A 184 -25.45 17.75 18.81
CA ALA A 184 -26.79 17.94 19.37
C ALA A 184 -27.70 16.79 18.92
N GLY A 185 -27.84 15.80 19.79
CA GLY A 185 -28.99 14.90 19.83
C GLY A 185 -28.95 13.71 18.86
N CYS A 186 -28.56 12.55 19.38
CA CYS A 186 -29.37 11.33 19.32
C CYS A 186 -28.67 10.24 20.15
N ASP A 187 -29.28 9.94 21.29
CA ASP A 187 -28.91 8.87 22.22
C ASP A 187 -28.83 7.51 21.51
N PHE A 188 -27.68 6.85 21.61
CA PHE A 188 -27.51 5.43 21.27
C PHE A 188 -27.03 4.60 22.47
N THR A 189 -27.43 4.99 23.68
CA THR A 189 -27.08 4.29 24.93
C THR A 189 -28.29 3.97 25.79
N GLU A 190 -29.42 3.60 25.17
CA GLU A 190 -30.59 3.11 25.91
C GLU A 190 -31.23 1.90 25.19
N ALA A 191 -30.50 0.78 25.09
CA ALA A 191 -31.09 -0.50 24.66
C ALA A 191 -30.35 -1.78 25.11
N ILE A 192 -29.41 -1.73 26.06
CA ILE A 192 -28.83 -2.96 26.64
C ILE A 192 -28.56 -2.73 28.13
N LEU A 193 -29.62 -2.62 28.93
CA LEU A 193 -29.64 -2.96 30.37
C LEU A 193 -31.11 -3.08 30.82
N GLN A 194 -31.79 -4.11 30.31
CA GLN A 194 -32.99 -4.65 30.93
C GLN A 194 -33.28 -6.00 30.28
N THR A 195 -32.94 -7.08 30.98
CA THR A 195 -33.93 -8.03 31.51
C THR A 195 -33.20 -9.10 32.30
N ASP A 196 -33.69 -9.29 33.53
CA ASP A 196 -33.56 -10.51 34.32
C ASP A 196 -33.88 -11.79 33.50
#